data_AF-A0A521HLT8-F1
#
_entry.id   AF-A0A521HLT8-F1
#
_cell.length_a   1.000
_cell.length_b   1.000
_cell.length_c   1.000
_cell.angle_alpha   90.00
_cell.angle_beta   90.00
_cell.angle_gamma   90.00
#
_symmetry.space_group_name_H-M   'P 1'
#
loop_
_entity.id
_entity.type
_entity.pdbx_description
1 polymer ?
#
loop_
_entity_poly.entity_id
_entity_poly.type
_entity_poly.pdbx_seq_one_letter_code
_entity_poly.pdbx_strand_id
1 'polypeptide(L)'
;MISTQTFPYVPGEHESEKASNSYLMSLIAFIAGLPLPIVNLIATVIFYMGNRKGTYFVRWHCTQALLSQLSVLLMNSAGFWWTISIIFTDESITSNYIAYIFTVILFNITEFIATIYTAIKTRKGIHVEWWFYGGLTNLICRP
;
A
#
# COMPACT_ATOMS: atom_id res chain seq x y z
N MET A 1 -3.08 13.57 -0.28
CA MET A 1 -4.25 14.21 0.36
C MET A 1 -5.34 13.14 0.47
N ILE A 2 -5.75 12.79 1.68
CA ILE A 2 -6.70 11.69 1.95
C ILE A 2 -8.09 12.29 2.10
N SER A 3 -9.11 11.70 1.47
CA SER A 3 -10.51 12.15 1.54
C SER A 3 -11.37 11.12 2.28
N THR A 4 -12.25 11.58 3.14
CA THR A 4 -13.30 10.76 3.76
C THR A 4 -14.58 10.93 2.96
N GLN A 5 -15.08 9.86 2.36
CA GLN A 5 -16.31 9.89 1.56
C GLN A 5 -17.39 9.01 2.20
N THR A 6 -18.65 9.26 1.84
CA THR A 6 -19.76 8.36 2.20
C THR A 6 -19.74 7.14 1.28
N PHE A 7 -19.71 5.94 1.86
CA PHE A 7 -19.84 4.71 1.09
C PHE A 7 -21.30 4.46 0.71
N PRO A 8 -21.61 3.72 -0.38
CA PRO A 8 -23.00 3.50 -0.83
C PRO A 8 -23.92 2.82 0.18
N TYR A 9 -23.35 2.15 1.17
CA TYR A 9 -24.06 1.54 2.30
C TYR A 9 -23.21 1.62 3.57
N VAL A 10 -23.84 1.39 4.72
CA VAL A 10 -23.13 1.32 6.01
C VAL A 10 -22.49 -0.07 6.16
N PRO A 11 -21.15 -0.19 6.18
CA PRO A 11 -20.50 -1.48 6.32
C PRO A 11 -20.73 -2.07 7.72
N GLY A 12 -20.94 -3.38 7.80
CA GLY A 12 -21.00 -4.10 9.07
C GLY A 12 -19.63 -4.17 9.75
N GLU A 13 -19.60 -4.45 11.06
CA GLU A 13 -18.34 -4.54 11.83
C GLU A 13 -17.36 -5.57 11.27
N HIS A 14 -17.88 -6.70 10.76
CA HIS A 14 -17.04 -7.71 10.14
C HIS A 14 -16.37 -7.21 8.85
N GLU A 15 -17.07 -6.41 8.05
CA GLU A 15 -16.53 -5.83 6.83
C GLU A 15 -15.47 -4.77 7.15
N SER A 16 -15.73 -3.91 8.14
CA SER A 16 -14.80 -2.87 8.57
C SER A 16 -13.52 -3.44 9.16
N GLU A 17 -13.62 -4.54 9.93
CA GLU A 17 -12.46 -5.30 10.41
C GLU A 17 -11.63 -5.84 9.26
N LYS A 18 -12.29 -6.53 8.33
CA LYS A 18 -11.63 -7.23 7.24
C LYS A 18 -10.97 -6.26 6.27
N ALA A 19 -11.63 -5.14 5.98
CA ALA A 19 -11.07 -4.06 5.18
C ALA A 19 -9.90 -3.36 5.89
N SER A 20 -9.96 -3.13 7.22
CA SER A 20 -8.81 -2.61 7.97
C SER A 20 -7.62 -3.57 7.91
N ASN A 21 -7.87 -4.87 7.98
CA ASN A 21 -6.84 -5.89 7.95
C ASN A 21 -6.05 -5.91 6.63
N SER A 22 -6.61 -5.45 5.50
CA SER A 22 -5.85 -5.35 4.25
C SER A 22 -4.66 -4.40 4.35
N TYR A 23 -4.80 -3.34 5.15
CA TYR A 23 -3.74 -2.38 5.41
C TYR A 23 -2.78 -2.90 6.49
N LEU A 24 -3.30 -3.52 7.56
CA LEU A 24 -2.48 -4.08 8.64
C LEU A 24 -1.54 -5.19 8.17
N MET A 25 -1.94 -6.02 7.20
CA MET A 25 -1.07 -7.09 6.67
C MET A 25 0.22 -6.56 6.06
N SER A 26 0.16 -5.41 5.37
CA SER A 26 1.37 -4.75 4.83
C SER A 26 2.29 -4.22 5.93
N LEU A 27 1.73 -3.75 7.05
CA LEU A 27 2.49 -3.28 8.21
C LEU A 27 3.16 -4.43 8.96
N ILE A 28 2.48 -5.57 9.09
CA ILE A 28 3.04 -6.77 9.72
C ILE A 28 4.17 -7.33 8.86
N ALA A 29 4.02 -7.37 7.53
CA ALA A 29 5.08 -7.79 6.61
C ALA A 29 6.35 -6.94 6.76
N PHE A 30 6.20 -5.62 6.91
CA PHE A 30 7.31 -4.70 7.19
C PHE A 30 8.04 -5.02 8.51
N ILE A 31 7.30 -5.41 9.57
CA ILE A 31 7.86 -5.72 10.89
C ILE A 31 8.44 -7.14 10.97
N ALA A 32 7.82 -8.12 10.30
CA ALA A 32 8.06 -9.55 10.53
C ALA A 32 9.24 -10.14 9.76
N GLY A 33 9.72 -9.54 8.67
CA GLY A 33 10.85 -10.17 7.98
C GLY A 33 11.16 -9.59 6.61
N LEU A 34 12.32 -8.93 6.59
CA LEU A 34 13.07 -8.40 5.46
C LEU A 34 12.50 -7.13 4.79
N PRO A 35 13.28 -6.03 4.74
CA PRO A 35 13.00 -4.85 3.91
C PRO A 35 13.23 -5.17 2.42
N LEU A 36 12.74 -6.33 1.96
CA LEU A 36 12.76 -6.70 0.57
C LEU A 36 11.55 -6.04 -0.10
N PRO A 37 11.74 -5.30 -1.21
CA PRO A 37 10.68 -4.57 -1.91
C PRO A 37 9.40 -5.37 -2.20
N ILE A 38 9.50 -6.70 -2.25
CA ILE A 38 8.48 -7.63 -2.74
C ILE A 38 7.54 -8.14 -1.64
N VAL A 39 7.98 -8.20 -0.38
CA VAL A 39 7.25 -8.91 0.70
C VAL A 39 5.90 -8.24 0.99
N ASN A 40 5.86 -6.91 1.07
CA ASN A 40 4.62 -6.17 1.31
C ASN A 40 3.60 -6.33 0.16
N LEU A 41 4.08 -6.42 -1.09
CA LEU A 41 3.21 -6.68 -2.23
C LEU A 41 2.64 -8.11 -2.17
N ILE A 42 3.47 -9.12 -1.88
CA ILE A 42 2.98 -10.50 -1.78
C ILE A 42 1.89 -10.61 -0.71
N ALA A 43 2.10 -10.02 0.47
CA ALA A 43 1.12 -10.02 1.55
C ALA A 43 -0.21 -9.40 1.12
N THR A 44 -0.17 -8.26 0.46
CA THR A 44 -1.39 -7.58 -0.02
C THR A 44 -2.05 -8.28 -1.21
N VAL A 45 -1.29 -8.91 -2.10
CA VAL A 45 -1.82 -9.76 -3.18
C VAL A 45 -2.57 -10.96 -2.60
N ILE A 46 -1.97 -11.69 -1.65
CA ILE A 46 -2.63 -12.83 -0.99
C ILE A 46 -3.92 -12.37 -0.31
N PHE A 47 -3.86 -11.24 0.41
CA PHE A 47 -5.03 -10.69 1.08
C PHE A 47 -6.14 -10.28 0.09
N TYR A 48 -5.77 -9.63 -1.01
CA TYR A 48 -6.69 -9.27 -2.09
C TYR A 48 -7.33 -10.52 -2.73
N MET A 49 -6.53 -11.54 -3.05
CA MET A 49 -7.02 -12.79 -3.62
C MET A 49 -7.99 -13.52 -2.69
N GLY A 50 -7.71 -13.54 -1.38
CA GLY A 50 -8.62 -14.12 -0.38
C GLY A 50 -9.93 -13.34 -0.21
N ASN A 51 -9.97 -12.08 -0.62
CA ASN A 51 -11.11 -11.18 -0.45
C ASN A 51 -11.81 -10.76 -1.74
N ARG A 52 -11.38 -11.26 -2.90
CA ARG A 52 -11.95 -10.90 -4.22
C ARG A 52 -13.45 -11.19 -4.37
N LYS A 53 -13.98 -12.14 -3.60
CA LYS A 53 -15.42 -12.49 -3.53
C LYS A 53 -16.12 -11.91 -2.30
N GLY A 54 -15.44 -11.04 -1.54
CA GLY A 54 -16.00 -10.35 -0.38
C GLY A 54 -16.99 -9.27 -0.78
N THR A 55 -17.45 -8.52 0.22
CA THR A 55 -18.36 -7.40 0.01
C THR A 55 -17.67 -6.25 -0.74
N TYR A 56 -18.47 -5.31 -1.26
CA TYR A 56 -17.92 -4.20 -2.03
C TYR A 56 -16.94 -3.36 -1.21
N PHE A 57 -17.26 -3.05 0.05
CA PHE A 57 -16.38 -2.30 0.95
C PHE A 57 -15.01 -2.97 1.12
N VAL A 58 -14.99 -4.28 1.37
CA VAL A 58 -13.75 -5.04 1.57
C VAL A 58 -12.94 -5.10 0.28
N ARG A 59 -13.57 -5.44 -0.85
CA ARG A 59 -12.88 -5.53 -2.15
C ARG A 59 -12.24 -4.18 -2.52
N TRP A 60 -12.97 -3.09 -2.34
CA TRP A 60 -12.50 -1.74 -2.64
C TRP A 60 -11.25 -1.40 -1.85
N HIS A 61 -11.28 -1.57 -0.52
CA HIS A 61 -10.13 -1.26 0.34
C HIS A 61 -8.93 -2.17 0.07
N CYS A 62 -9.17 -3.45 -0.25
CA CYS A 62 -8.12 -4.37 -0.69
C CYS A 62 -7.47 -3.93 -2.01
N THR A 63 -8.27 -3.45 -2.97
CA THR A 63 -7.74 -2.94 -4.24
C THR A 63 -6.92 -1.67 -4.04
N GLN A 64 -7.39 -0.71 -3.23
CA GLN A 64 -6.60 0.49 -2.90
C GLN A 64 -5.26 0.13 -2.24
N ALA A 65 -5.28 -0.80 -1.28
CA ALA A 65 -4.06 -1.28 -0.61
C ALA A 65 -3.09 -1.93 -1.62
N LEU A 66 -3.61 -2.78 -2.51
CA LEU A 66 -2.80 -3.46 -3.53
C LEU A 66 -2.14 -2.46 -4.50
N LEU A 67 -2.87 -1.47 -4.98
CA LEU A 67 -2.35 -0.44 -5.89
C LEU A 67 -1.26 0.42 -5.22
N SER A 68 -1.43 0.73 -3.93
CA SER A 68 -0.40 1.39 -3.14
C SER A 68 0.87 0.56 -3.09
N GLN A 69 0.76 -0.72 -2.70
CA GLN A 69 1.92 -1.61 -2.59
C GLN A 69 2.60 -1.88 -3.93
N LEU A 70 1.86 -1.89 -5.04
CA LEU A 70 2.45 -2.00 -6.37
C LEU A 70 3.36 -0.80 -6.68
N SER A 71 2.93 0.41 -6.29
CA SER A 71 3.73 1.62 -6.51
C SER A 71 4.97 1.66 -5.61
N VAL A 72 4.83 1.24 -4.35
CA VAL A 72 5.96 1.08 -3.42
C VAL A 72 6.97 0.07 -3.96
N LEU A 73 6.51 -1.06 -4.51
CA LEU A 73 7.39 -2.06 -5.12
C LEU A 73 8.25 -1.43 -6.21
N LEU A 74 7.65 -0.68 -7.15
CA LEU A 74 8.39 -0.10 -8.27
C LEU A 74 9.47 0.86 -7.80
N MET A 75 9.14 1.76 -6.86
CA MET A 75 10.11 2.71 -6.31
C MET A 75 11.22 2.02 -5.53
N ASN A 76 10.87 1.05 -4.67
CA ASN A 76 11.83 0.34 -3.84
C ASN A 76 12.73 -0.59 -4.67
N SER A 77 12.19 -1.22 -5.72
CA SER A 77 12.95 -2.13 -6.59
C SER A 77 14.01 -1.40 -7.41
N ALA A 78 13.70 -0.23 -7.95
CA ALA A 78 14.68 0.59 -8.66
C ALA A 78 15.80 1.07 -7.71
N GLY A 79 15.47 1.49 -6.49
CA GLY A 79 16.48 1.87 -5.48
C GLY A 79 17.35 0.69 -5.04
N PHE A 80 16.72 -0.47 -4.84
CA PHE A 80 17.40 -1.70 -4.49
C PHE A 80 18.41 -2.12 -5.57
N TRP A 81 18.00 -2.22 -6.84
CA TRP A 81 18.91 -2.63 -7.90
C TRP A 81 20.01 -1.62 -8.19
N TRP A 82 19.74 -0.32 -8.05
CA TRP A 82 20.80 0.69 -8.13
C TRP A 82 21.81 0.53 -6.99
N THR A 83 21.34 0.25 -5.78
CA THR A 83 22.22 -0.03 -4.62
C THR A 83 23.07 -1.28 -4.85
N ILE A 84 22.48 -2.36 -5.39
CA ILE A 84 23.20 -3.58 -5.75
C ILE A 84 24.27 -3.29 -6.82
N SER A 85 23.95 -2.51 -7.84
CA SER A 85 24.89 -2.13 -8.90
C SER A 85 26.13 -1.40 -8.32
N ILE A 86 25.94 -0.48 -7.38
CA ILE A 86 27.04 0.23 -6.69
C ILE A 86 27.86 -0.72 -5.79
N ILE A 87 27.25 -1.72 -5.16
CA ILE A 87 27.95 -2.64 -4.25
C ILE A 87 28.76 -3.69 -5.02
N PHE A 88 28.23 -4.20 -6.13
CA PHE A 88 28.78 -5.35 -6.86
C PHE A 88 29.51 -4.96 -8.16
N THR A 89 29.50 -3.69 -8.53
CA THR A 89 30.16 -3.15 -9.73
C THR A 89 30.94 -1.88 -9.35
N ASP A 90 31.86 -1.43 -10.21
CA ASP A 90 32.67 -0.22 -9.98
C ASP A 90 31.87 1.11 -10.14
N GLU A 91 30.55 1.08 -9.91
CA GLU A 91 29.68 2.24 -10.05
C GLU A 91 29.84 3.17 -8.84
N SER A 92 30.04 4.47 -9.08
CA SER A 92 30.23 5.44 -8.01
C SER A 92 28.90 5.93 -7.42
N ILE A 93 28.91 6.28 -6.14
CA ILE A 93 27.79 6.99 -5.50
C ILE A 93 27.66 8.40 -6.11
N THR A 94 26.55 8.65 -6.81
CA THR A 94 26.27 9.94 -7.45
C THR A 94 25.25 10.78 -6.66
N SER A 95 25.20 12.09 -6.91
CA SER A 95 24.16 12.97 -6.36
C SER A 95 22.75 12.53 -6.78
N ASN A 96 22.60 11.98 -7.98
CA ASN A 96 21.33 11.45 -8.47
C ASN A 96 20.85 10.25 -7.66
N TYR A 97 21.76 9.32 -7.35
CA TYR A 97 21.46 8.19 -6.47
C TYR A 97 21.03 8.65 -5.09
N ILE A 98 21.75 9.60 -4.47
CA ILE A 98 21.41 10.14 -3.14
C ILE A 98 20.02 10.79 -3.15
N ALA A 99 19.74 11.63 -4.15
CA ALA A 99 18.43 12.27 -4.30
C ALA A 99 17.30 11.25 -4.49
N TYR A 100 17.57 10.18 -5.26
CA TYR A 100 16.62 9.09 -5.48
C TYR A 100 16.33 8.34 -4.18
N ILE A 101 17.35 7.91 -3.43
CA ILE A 101 17.18 7.20 -2.14
C ILE A 101 16.42 8.07 -1.14
N PHE A 102 16.74 9.36 -1.05
CA PHE A 102 15.99 10.29 -0.20
C PHE A 102 14.50 10.36 -0.59
N THR A 103 14.21 10.42 -1.90
CA THR A 103 12.83 10.39 -2.41
C THR A 103 12.12 9.09 -2.06
N VAL A 104 12.78 7.94 -2.20
CA VAL A 104 12.25 6.62 -1.82
C VAL A 104 11.91 6.59 -0.33
N ILE A 105 12.80 7.09 0.54
CA ILE A 105 12.57 7.14 1.98
C ILE A 105 11.33 7.98 2.31
N LEU A 106 11.23 9.20 1.75
CA LEU A 106 10.06 10.06 1.97
C LEU A 106 8.76 9.42 1.47
N PHE A 107 8.81 8.74 0.32
CA PHE A 107 7.65 8.03 -0.22
C PHE A 107 7.20 6.90 0.69
N ASN A 108 8.12 6.06 1.18
CA ASN A 108 7.79 4.96 2.10
C ASN A 108 7.24 5.48 3.43
N ILE A 109 7.79 6.56 3.99
CA ILE A 109 7.26 7.17 5.22
C ILE A 109 5.84 7.68 4.99
N THR A 110 5.61 8.38 3.88
CA THR A 110 4.27 8.91 3.55
C THR A 110 3.26 7.78 3.36
N GLU A 111 3.65 6.73 2.65
CA GLU A 111 2.81 5.54 2.44
C GLU A 111 2.49 4.85 3.77
N PHE A 112 3.48 4.65 4.62
CA PHE A 112 3.33 4.02 5.92
C PHE A 112 2.34 4.79 6.82
N ILE A 113 2.49 6.12 6.90
CA ILE A 113 1.58 6.99 7.67
C ILE A 113 0.16 6.93 7.10
N ALA A 114 0.02 7.02 5.77
CA ALA A 114 -1.28 6.95 5.10
C ALA A 114 -1.96 5.59 5.32
N THR A 115 -1.21 4.49 5.27
CA THR A 115 -1.67 3.13 5.53
C THR A 115 -2.16 2.96 6.97
N ILE A 116 -1.41 3.44 7.97
CA ILE A 116 -1.84 3.41 9.37
C ILE A 116 -3.13 4.21 9.57
N TYR A 117 -3.16 5.45 9.07
CA TYR A 117 -4.34 6.31 9.20
C TYR A 117 -5.58 5.65 8.58
N THR A 118 -5.41 5.07 7.39
CA THR A 118 -6.48 4.41 6.65
C THR A 118 -6.96 3.16 7.37
N ALA A 119 -6.06 2.33 7.91
CA ALA A 119 -6.42 1.16 8.71
C ALA A 119 -7.31 1.56 9.90
N ILE A 120 -6.88 2.56 10.69
CA ILE A 120 -7.60 3.02 11.89
C ILE A 120 -9.00 3.53 11.54
N LYS A 121 -9.13 4.30 10.45
CA LYS A 121 -10.42 4.86 10.02
C LYS A 121 -11.34 3.81 9.41
N THR A 122 -10.78 2.91 8.60
CA THR A 122 -11.52 1.80 7.96
C THR A 122 -12.09 0.86 9.03
N ARG A 123 -11.36 0.62 10.13
CA ARG A 123 -11.86 -0.16 11.28
C ARG A 123 -13.11 0.45 11.92
N LYS A 124 -13.27 1.77 11.84
CA LYS A 124 -14.45 2.51 12.32
C LYS A 124 -15.57 2.59 11.27
N GLY A 125 -15.46 1.86 10.16
CA GLY A 125 -16.42 1.89 9.06
C GLY A 125 -16.36 3.17 8.22
N ILE A 126 -15.33 4.01 8.40
CA ILE A 126 -15.17 5.25 7.63
C ILE A 126 -14.45 4.90 6.33
N HIS A 127 -15.08 5.22 5.21
CA HIS A 127 -14.47 5.05 3.91
C HIS A 127 -13.44 6.15 3.63
N VAL A 128 -12.23 5.71 3.33
CA VAL A 128 -11.05 6.57 3.16
C VAL A 128 -10.45 6.34 1.80
N GLU A 129 -10.51 7.36 0.95
CA GLU A 129 -9.95 7.35 -0.39
C GLU A 129 -8.66 8.15 -0.46
N TRP A 130 -7.64 7.57 -1.09
CA TRP A 130 -6.40 8.27 -1.35
C TRP A 130 -6.53 9.00 -2.68
N TRP A 131 -6.11 10.25 -2.74
CA TRP A 131 -6.26 11.09 -3.93
C TRP A 131 -5.87 10.39 -5.25
N PHE A 132 -4.76 9.65 -5.28
CA PHE A 132 -4.32 8.94 -6.48
C PHE A 132 -4.96 7.54 -6.61
N TYR A 133 -4.86 6.70 -5.58
CA TYR A 133 -5.32 5.31 -5.67
C TYR A 133 -6.83 5.13 -5.59
N GLY A 134 -7.57 6.06 -4.96
CA GLY A 134 -9.03 6.00 -4.87
C GLY A 134 -9.68 6.07 -6.24
N GLY A 135 -9.26 7.01 -7.09
CA GLY A 135 -9.73 7.12 -8.47
C GLY A 135 -9.47 5.84 -9.29
N LEU A 136 -8.25 5.28 -9.19
CA LEU A 136 -7.92 4.01 -9.84
C LEU A 136 -8.76 2.84 -9.30
N THR A 137 -8.98 2.82 -7.98
CA THR A 137 -9.78 1.79 -7.32
C THR A 137 -11.23 1.84 -7.78
N ASN A 138 -11.81 3.04 -7.93
CA ASN A 138 -13.17 3.23 -8.44
C ASN A 138 -13.34 2.72 -9.89
N LEU A 139 -12.29 2.79 -10.71
CA LEU A 139 -12.32 2.25 -12.08
C LEU A 139 -12.23 0.71 -12.11
N ILE A 140 -11.44 0.13 -11.21
CA ILE A 140 -11.16 -1.32 -11.16
C ILE A 140 -12.25 -2.09 -10.38
N CYS A 141 -12.64 -1.58 -9.22
CA CYS A 141 -13.58 -2.21 -8.30
C CYS A 141 -14.97 -1.58 -8.47
N ARG A 142 -15.83 -2.26 -9.23
CA ARG A 142 -17.24 -1.89 -9.40
C ARG A 142 -18.11 -2.49 -8.29
N PRO A 143 -19.26 -1.86 -7.96
CA PRO A 143 -20.23 -2.36 -6.97
C PRO A 143 -20.62 -3.81 -7.23
#